data_AF-A0A920DK76-F1
#
_entry.id   AF-A0A920DK76-F1
#
_cell.length_a   1.000
_cell.length_b   1.000
_cell.length_c   1.000
_cell.angle_alpha   90.00
_cell.angle_beta   90.00
_cell.angle_gamma   90.00
#
_symmetry.space_group_name_H-M   'P 1'
#
loop_
_entity.id
_entity.type
_entity.pdbx_description
1 polymer ?
#
loop_
_entity_poly.entity_id
_entity_poly.type
_entity_poly.pdbx_seq_one_letter_code
_entity_poly.pdbx_strand_id
1 'polypeptide(L)' 'MISYFTWSEFDKSVEQIANKCKFLEFSGIYGVPRGGLCLAVALSHKLKINLISEPIKNSLIVDDVYETGITLNNLQRY' A
#
# COMPACT_ATOMS: atom_id res chain seq x y z
N MET A 1 14.15 9.97 17.99
CA MET A 1 14.21 8.59 18.51
C MET A 1 14.06 7.67 17.32
N ILE A 2 14.99 6.73 17.10
CA ILE A 2 14.89 5.78 15.99
C ILE A 2 13.96 4.66 16.42
N SER A 3 12.93 4.36 15.62
CA SER A 3 12.07 3.19 15.80
C SER A 3 12.47 2.12 14.80
N TYR A 4 12.63 0.88 15.26
CA TYR A 4 12.91 -0.26 14.37
C TYR A 4 11.60 -1.00 14.12
N PHE A 5 11.25 -1.16 12.85
CA PHE A 5 10.09 -1.91 12.41
C PHE A 5 10.53 -3.26 11.86
N THR A 6 10.11 -4.34 12.51
CA THR A 6 10.53 -5.71 12.20
C THR A 6 9.70 -6.31 11.07
N TRP A 7 10.23 -7.36 10.42
CA TRP A 7 9.49 -8.12 9.41
C TRP A 7 8.22 -8.77 9.97
N SER A 8 8.20 -9.21 11.23
CA SER A 8 6.98 -9.76 11.83
C SER A 8 5.89 -8.70 12.04
N GLU A 9 6.29 -7.46 12.38
CA GLU A 9 5.35 -6.34 12.47
C GLU A 9 4.83 -5.96 11.08
N PHE A 10 5.70 -5.96 10.06
CA PHE A 10 5.31 -5.78 8.67
C PHE A 10 4.27 -6.81 8.23
N ASP A 11 4.50 -8.10 8.48
CA ASP A 11 3.55 -9.17 8.12
C ASP A 11 2.19 -8.99 8.81
N LYS A 12 2.19 -8.59 10.09
CA LYS A 12 0.96 -8.28 10.83
C LYS A 12 0.24 -7.07 10.24
N SER A 13 0.96 -6.04 9.84
CA SER A 13 0.36 -4.86 9.19
C SER A 13 -0.23 -5.22 7.83
N VAL A 14 0.44 -6.04 7.02
CA VAL A 14 -0.09 -6.56 5.75
C VAL A 14 -1.40 -7.31 5.99
N GLU A 15 -1.46 -8.18 7.00
CA GLU A 15 -2.69 -8.91 7.37
C GLU A 15 -3.82 -7.94 7.79
N GLN A 16 -3.52 -6.96 8.62
CA GLN A 16 -4.51 -5.99 9.09
C GLN A 16 -5.06 -5.13 7.93
N ILE A 17 -4.20 -4.66 7.03
CA ILE A 17 -4.60 -3.86 5.87
C ILE A 17 -5.44 -4.73 4.92
N ALA A 18 -4.98 -5.95 4.61
CA ALA A 18 -5.72 -6.85 3.72
C ALA A 18 -7.13 -7.16 4.25
N ASN A 19 -7.28 -7.37 5.56
CA ASN A 19 -8.59 -7.59 6.18
C ASN A 19 -9.52 -6.38 6.08
N LYS A 20 -8.99 -5.15 6.18
CA LYS A 20 -9.78 -3.92 5.95
C LYS A 20 -10.17 -3.75 4.49
N CYS A 21 -9.33 -4.21 3.57
CA CYS A 21 -9.55 -4.16 2.13
C CYS A 21 -10.45 -5.29 1.59
N LYS A 22 -10.80 -6.29 2.40
CA LYS A 22 -11.43 -7.55 1.95
C LYS A 22 -12.73 -7.39 1.15
N PHE A 23 -13.49 -6.33 1.42
CA PHE A 23 -14.78 -6.06 0.77
C PHE A 23 -14.74 -4.84 -0.17
N LEU A 24 -13.55 -4.34 -0.46
CA LEU A 24 -13.33 -3.24 -1.39
C LEU A 24 -12.82 -3.79 -2.71
N GLU A 25 -13.32 -3.25 -3.81
CA GLU A 25 -12.83 -3.58 -5.15
C GLU A 25 -11.81 -2.52 -5.58
N PHE A 26 -10.62 -2.95 -5.97
CA PHE A 26 -9.56 -2.08 -6.49
C PHE A 26 -9.19 -2.50 -7.90
N SER A 27 -8.89 -1.52 -8.75
CA SER A 27 -8.43 -1.75 -10.13
C SER A 27 -6.97 -2.20 -10.21
N GLY A 28 -6.20 -2.00 -9.15
CA GLY A 28 -4.81 -2.42 -9.01
C GLY A 28 -4.22 -1.90 -7.70
N ILE A 29 -2.99 -2.32 -7.37
CA ILE A 29 -2.24 -1.81 -6.22
C ILE A 29 -1.01 -1.06 -6.71
N TYR A 30 -0.87 0.20 -6.32
CA TYR A 30 0.26 1.05 -6.64
C TYR A 30 1.05 1.37 -5.37
N GLY A 31 2.33 1.02 -5.36
CA GLY A 31 3.24 1.40 -4.28
C GLY A 31 4.00 2.67 -4.64
N VAL A 32 3.95 3.68 -3.77
CA VAL A 32 4.74 4.90 -3.96
C VAL A 32 6.24 4.54 -3.95
N PRO A 33 6.99 4.86 -5.01
CA PRO A 33 8.42 4.60 -5.02
C PRO A 33 9.17 5.51 -4.03
N ARG A 34 10.12 5.01 -3.23
CA ARG A 34 10.61 3.62 -3.13
C ARG A 34 10.01 2.83 -1.96
N GLY A 35 9.56 3.52 -0.91
CA GLY A 35 9.17 2.92 0.38
C GLY A 35 7.97 1.99 0.27
N GLY A 36 6.92 2.42 -0.43
CA GLY A 36 5.68 1.68 -0.61
C GLY A 36 5.79 0.38 -1.44
N LEU A 37 6.91 0.11 -2.13
CA LEU A 37 7.02 -1.01 -3.06
C LEU A 37 6.89 -2.38 -2.38
N CYS A 38 7.60 -2.60 -1.26
CA CYS A 38 7.54 -3.85 -0.53
C CYS A 38 6.10 -4.12 -0.01
N LEU A 39 5.45 -3.08 0.51
CA LEU A 39 4.07 -3.15 0.98
C LEU A 39 3.09 -3.46 -0.16
N ALA A 40 3.25 -2.80 -1.32
CA ALA A 40 2.41 -3.01 -2.49
C ALA A 40 2.50 -4.46 -3.02
N VAL A 41 3.72 -5.02 -3.10
CA VAL A 41 3.93 -6.42 -3.51
C VAL A 41 3.25 -7.38 -2.53
N ALA A 42 3.47 -7.18 -1.22
CA ALA A 42 2.89 -8.05 -0.20
C ALA A 42 1.35 -8.03 -0.24
N LEU A 43 0.75 -6.85 -0.37
CA LEU A 43 -0.70 -6.70 -0.49
C LEU A 43 -1.24 -7.26 -1.81
N SER A 44 -0.51 -7.11 -2.92
CA SER A 44 -0.90 -7.66 -4.23
C SER A 44 -1.06 -9.18 -4.16
N HIS A 45 -0.09 -9.86 -3.57
CA HIS A 45 -0.14 -11.30 -3.35
C HIS A 45 -1.27 -11.70 -2.39
N LYS A 46 -1.43 -10.95 -1.28
CA LYS A 46 -2.42 -11.28 -0.24
C LYS A 46 -3.86 -11.10 -0.71
N LEU A 47 -4.13 -10.01 -1.43
CA LEU A 47 -5.45 -9.65 -1.94
C LEU A 47 -5.76 -10.26 -3.31
N LYS A 48 -4.76 -10.85 -3.98
CA LYS A 48 -4.84 -11.33 -5.36
C LYS A 48 -5.26 -10.24 -6.36
N ILE A 49 -4.70 -9.05 -6.17
CA ILE A 49 -4.94 -7.87 -7.02
C ILE A 49 -3.64 -7.53 -7.73
N ASN A 50 -3.69 -7.17 -9.01
CA ASN A 50 -2.49 -6.88 -9.79
C ASN A 50 -1.72 -5.69 -9.22
N LEU A 51 -0.41 -5.85 -9.08
CA LEU A 51 0.52 -4.75 -8.88
C LEU A 51 0.60 -3.95 -10.19
N ILE A 52 0.44 -2.62 -10.11
CA ILE A 52 0.49 -1.72 -11.27
C ILE A 52 1.68 -0.77 -11.15
N SER A 53 2.26 -0.40 -12.29
CA SER A 53 3.43 0.48 -12.36
C SER A 53 3.10 1.96 -12.27
N GLU A 54 1.84 2.32 -12.53
CA GLU A 54 1.33 3.69 -12.47
C GLU A 54 -0.04 3.68 -11.76
N PRO A 55 -0.38 4.71 -10.97
CA PRO A 55 -1.68 4.79 -10.32
C PRO A 55 -2.77 5.01 -11.38
N ILE A 56 -3.87 4.28 -11.24
CA ILE A 56 -5.06 4.38 -12.11
C ILE A 56 -6.31 4.60 -11.26
N LYS A 57 -7.43 4.93 -11.91
CA LYS A 57 -8.69 5.19 -11.22
C LYS A 57 -9.07 4.01 -10.31
N ASN A 58 -9.39 4.28 -9.05
CA ASN A 58 -9.78 3.27 -8.04
C ASN A 58 -8.67 2.26 -7.70
N SER A 59 -7.39 2.68 -7.83
CA SER A 59 -6.26 1.86 -7.38
C SER A 59 -6.02 2.02 -5.88
N LEU A 60 -5.57 0.94 -5.23
CA LEU A 60 -5.10 1.00 -3.85
C LEU A 60 -3.67 1.57 -3.84
N ILE A 61 -3.55 2.84 -3.48
CA ILE A 61 -2.26 3.53 -3.34
C ILE A 61 -1.72 3.28 -1.93
N VAL A 62 -0.47 2.80 -1.84
CA VAL A 62 0.18 2.47 -0.57
C VAL A 62 1.56 3.09 -0.44
N ASP A 63 1.92 3.45 0.78
CA ASP A 63 3.24 3.96 1.16
C ASP A 63 3.63 3.37 2.51
N ASP A 64 4.93 3.29 2.81
CA ASP A 64 5.43 2.72 4.06
C ASP A 64 5.22 3.65 5.26
N VAL A 65 5.22 4.97 5.02
CA VAL A 65 5.02 6.00 6.05
C VAL A 65 4.09 7.10 5.53
N TYR A 66 3.19 7.56 6.40
CA TYR A 66 2.38 8.76 6.17
C TYR A 66 2.76 9.84 7.17
N GLU A 67 3.36 10.94 6.70
CA GLU A 67 3.73 12.10 7.54
C GLU A 67 2.85 13.32 7.25
N THR A 68 3.18 14.07 6.18
CA THR A 68 2.52 15.35 5.84
C THR A 68 1.35 15.18 4.87
N GLY A 69 1.20 13.99 4.28
CA GLY A 69 0.19 13.68 3.27
C GLY A 69 0.44 14.27 1.89
N ILE A 70 1.49 15.07 1.67
CA ILE A 70 1.81 15.68 0.37
C ILE A 70 1.91 14.62 -0.73
N THR A 71 2.59 13.51 -0.44
CA THR A 71 2.75 12.37 -1.35
C THR A 71 1.41 11.81 -1.82
N LEU A 72 0.51 11.50 -0.88
CA LEU A 72 -0.79 10.90 -1.20
C LEU A 72 -1.76 11.92 -1.80
N ASN A 73 -1.70 13.19 -1.38
CA ASN A 73 -2.56 14.25 -1.91
C ASN A 73 -2.35 14.44 -3.42
N ASN A 74 -1.12 14.32 -3.91
CA ASN A 74 -0.81 14.39 -5.35
C ASN A 74 -1.38 13.20 -6.15
N LEU A 75 -1.81 12.14 -5.47
CA LEU A 75 -2.32 10.90 -6.05
C LEU A 75 -3.83 10.70 -5.86
N GLN A 76 -4.53 11.55 -5.10
CA GLN A 76 -5.98 11.43 -4.82
C GLN A 76 -6.88 11.47 -6.07
N ARG A 77 -6.36 11.92 -7.20
CA ARG A 77 -7.08 12.00 -8.49
C ARG A 77 -7.20 10.64 -9.21
N TYR A 78 -6.46 9.64 -8.75
CA TYR A 78 -6.51 8.26 -9.21
C TYR A 78 -7.34 7.47 -8.19
#